data_AF-A0A4S8NLQ7-F1
#
_entry.id   AF-A0A4S8NLQ7-F1
#
_cell.length_a   1.000
_cell.length_b   1.000
_cell.length_c   1.000
_cell.angle_alpha   90.00
_cell.angle_beta   90.00
_cell.angle_gamma   90.00
#
_symmetry.space_group_name_H-M   'P 1'
#
loop_
_entity.id
_entity.type
_entity.pdbx_description
1 polymer ?
#
loop_
_entity_poly.entity_id
_entity_poly.type
_entity_poly.pdbx_seq_one_letter_code
_entity_poly.pdbx_strand_id
1 'polypeptide(L)'
;MRAKWEDRGWEFEEQRDRRFRTDLAFKRALPEPRWRLRIGFALVALLAIIGVVVGGLKYLPQYEPTAAELAQEDAAVALRALRGADLAALGEHLAAHRGNRDFAYYFAAQATPRELGDALASVAGVNDEPLGPDVDSHEYDITLTDLAGVLALATHGTGDRMLPPSWTEDFATATTTPEVLYGAPDENPDADADAEQRADQDVANKQNLLLLLSRGYWSTEFLETVTDAYWTFDRDEGDDAWPGVVDGDAKYAPAPTGTYLTDGILALTAALTANPEASAWAFTDFQPGTETITYDDDDHAIGKFTHYLFFEHQFPGGSDEGSVGMTASLTALSSAIDATSDPLGEPDSSAGSPMADSRVLEGLANSLQDQSECSWNPLDYGHCVVEAVEAAFHWVKRWGHSVLNILSLATFVPPPFNVIGVGAAATNATWYAIEGDYTNAGLSLAAAVPGLAFTKLVKGVKATKSAGSAAAAEKAAAQADDVARVANEIRAKVGTGSTITRPVTTDYLRYRPTLRTSTKQQIRDAAPKNADGDFIDPNTGQVVPAGAADIGHKPGHEWRCIKEKALAQAWSVQDFLDHINDPELYQMEDPASNRSHQYESDVCAV
;
A
#
# COMPACT_ATOMS: atom_id res chain seq x y z
N MET A 1 -69.44 29.11 78.65
CA MET A 1 -68.35 29.05 77.66
C MET A 1 -68.58 28.01 76.58
N ARG A 2 -68.99 26.76 76.88
CA ARG A 2 -69.25 25.68 75.90
C ARG A 2 -70.13 26.09 74.69
N ALA A 3 -71.30 26.70 74.93
CA ALA A 3 -72.20 27.15 73.87
C ALA A 3 -71.60 28.16 72.87
N LYS A 4 -70.60 28.96 73.28
CA LYS A 4 -69.93 29.95 72.40
C LYS A 4 -68.94 29.30 71.43
N TRP A 5 -68.50 28.09 71.74
CA TRP A 5 -67.55 27.31 70.94
C TRP A 5 -68.26 26.33 70.01
N GLU A 6 -69.40 25.77 70.43
CA GLU A 6 -70.27 24.95 69.57
C GLU A 6 -70.79 25.76 68.37
N ASP A 7 -71.20 27.02 68.58
CA ASP A 7 -71.61 27.95 67.51
C ASP A 7 -70.50 28.28 66.49
N ARG A 8 -69.24 27.92 66.79
CA ARG A 8 -68.07 28.09 65.91
C ARG A 8 -67.64 26.78 65.23
N GLY A 9 -68.47 25.74 65.28
CA GLY A 9 -68.24 24.47 64.61
C GLY A 9 -67.23 23.55 65.33
N TRP A 10 -67.13 23.67 66.66
CA TRP A 10 -66.32 22.77 67.48
C TRP A 10 -67.20 21.74 68.17
N GLU A 11 -66.83 20.46 68.04
CA GLU A 11 -67.47 19.36 68.74
C GLU A 11 -66.68 19.01 70.01
N PHE A 12 -67.40 18.70 71.09
CA PHE A 12 -66.82 18.41 72.39
C PHE A 12 -66.87 16.91 72.69
N GLU A 13 -65.71 16.28 72.72
CA GLU A 13 -65.55 14.88 73.12
C GLU A 13 -64.91 14.83 74.52
N GLU A 14 -65.68 14.35 75.50
CA GLU A 14 -65.21 14.21 76.88
C GLU A 14 -64.56 12.85 77.05
N GLN A 15 -63.22 12.81 77.12
CA GLN A 15 -62.49 11.57 77.40
C GLN A 15 -62.09 11.52 78.87
N ARG A 16 -62.56 10.47 79.56
CA ARG A 16 -62.07 10.10 80.89
C ARG A 16 -60.93 9.11 80.75
N ASP A 17 -59.74 9.51 81.18
CA ASP A 17 -58.65 8.56 81.35
C ASP A 17 -58.92 7.66 82.59
N ARG A 18 -58.32 6.47 82.62
CA ARG A 18 -58.39 5.45 83.68
C ARG A 18 -57.98 5.96 85.07
N ARG A 19 -57.43 7.17 85.16
CA ARG A 19 -57.10 7.87 86.42
C ARG A 19 -58.16 8.89 86.87
N PHE A 20 -59.38 8.82 86.33
CA PHE A 20 -60.52 9.71 86.66
C PHE A 20 -60.25 11.20 86.44
N ARG A 21 -59.29 11.55 85.57
CA ARG A 21 -59.14 12.92 85.08
C ARG A 21 -59.96 13.09 83.81
N THR A 22 -60.72 14.17 83.75
CA THR A 22 -61.51 14.55 82.59
C THR A 22 -60.70 15.54 81.76
N ASP A 23 -60.24 15.12 80.60
CA ASP A 23 -59.61 16.02 79.62
C ASP A 23 -60.60 16.33 78.50
N LEU A 24 -60.78 17.61 78.21
CA LEU A 24 -61.64 18.10 77.13
C LEU A 24 -60.81 18.26 75.86
N ALA A 25 -61.00 17.37 74.89
CA ALA A 25 -60.36 17.46 73.58
C ALA A 25 -61.24 18.27 72.61
N PHE A 26 -60.63 19.26 71.94
CA PHE A 26 -61.32 20.13 70.98
C PHE A 26 -61.03 19.62 69.55
N LYS A 27 -62.05 19.15 68.83
CA LYS A 27 -61.94 18.83 67.40
C LYS A 27 -62.75 19.82 66.58
N ARG A 28 -62.11 20.44 65.58
CA ARG A 28 -62.75 21.31 64.59
C ARG A 28 -63.00 20.48 63.34
N ALA A 29 -64.25 20.37 62.91
CA ALA A 29 -64.57 19.73 61.63
C ALA A 29 -63.96 20.55 60.48
N LEU A 30 -62.94 20.02 59.82
CA LEU A 30 -62.40 20.62 58.60
C LEU A 30 -63.36 20.31 57.43
N PRO A 31 -63.69 21.29 56.57
CA PRO A 31 -64.56 21.05 55.43
C PRO A 31 -63.94 20.01 54.49
N GLU A 32 -64.75 19.04 54.04
CA GLU A 32 -64.27 17.98 53.14
C GLU A 32 -63.57 18.59 51.90
N PRO A 33 -62.29 18.28 51.67
CA PRO A 33 -61.55 18.91 50.60
C PRO A 33 -61.96 18.31 49.24
N ARG A 34 -62.22 19.18 48.25
CA ARG A 34 -62.32 18.88 46.81
C ARG A 34 -61.02 18.30 46.18
N TRP A 35 -60.17 17.66 46.99
CA TRP A 35 -58.88 17.09 46.62
C TRP A 35 -59.00 15.90 45.67
N ARG A 36 -60.07 15.10 45.79
CA ARG A 36 -60.29 13.95 44.89
C ARG A 36 -60.43 14.35 43.42
N LEU A 37 -61.05 15.50 43.13
CA LEU A 37 -61.16 16.00 41.76
C LEU A 37 -59.81 16.51 41.22
N ARG A 38 -59.03 17.21 42.05
CA ARG A 38 -57.73 17.76 41.64
C ARG A 38 -56.68 16.69 41.38
N ILE A 39 -56.67 15.62 42.19
CA ILE A 39 -55.78 14.46 41.98
C ILE A 39 -56.16 13.73 40.68
N GLY A 40 -57.46 13.56 40.40
CA GLY A 40 -57.92 12.94 39.16
C GLY A 40 -57.47 13.71 37.91
N PHE A 41 -57.62 15.03 37.90
CA PHE A 41 -57.15 15.86 36.78
C PHE A 41 -55.63 15.84 36.62
N ALA A 42 -54.87 15.84 37.71
CA ALA A 42 -53.41 15.77 37.66
C ALA A 42 -52.92 14.42 37.08
N LEU A 43 -53.56 13.31 37.45
CA LEU A 43 -53.24 11.98 36.91
C LEU A 43 -53.56 11.87 35.41
N VAL A 44 -54.69 12.40 34.97
CA VAL A 44 -55.06 12.40 33.54
C VAL A 44 -54.10 13.27 32.73
N ALA A 45 -53.71 14.44 33.25
CA ALA A 45 -52.72 15.31 32.61
C ALA A 45 -51.35 14.63 32.52
N LEU A 46 -50.91 13.94 33.58
CA LEU A 46 -49.67 13.17 33.59
C LEU A 46 -49.70 12.05 32.54
N LEU A 47 -50.80 11.29 32.47
CA LEU A 47 -50.96 10.22 31.48
C LEU A 47 -51.00 10.76 30.05
N ALA A 48 -51.60 11.92 29.82
CA ALA A 48 -51.60 12.58 28.52
C ALA A 48 -50.18 13.03 28.12
N ILE A 49 -49.41 13.61 29.05
CA ILE A 49 -48.01 13.99 28.82
C ILE A 49 -47.16 12.75 28.53
N ILE A 50 -47.30 11.69 29.32
CA ILE A 50 -46.59 10.42 29.06
C ILE A 50 -46.97 9.85 27.70
N GLY A 51 -48.26 9.89 27.33
CA GLY A 51 -48.73 9.44 26.02
C GLY A 51 -48.15 10.26 24.86
N VAL A 52 -48.02 11.59 25.02
CA VAL A 52 -47.39 12.47 24.03
C VAL A 52 -45.89 12.26 23.97
N VAL A 53 -45.21 12.03 25.09
CA VAL A 53 -43.77 11.75 25.12
C VAL A 53 -43.45 10.40 24.50
N VAL A 54 -44.19 9.34 24.88
CA VAL A 54 -44.01 7.99 24.31
C VAL A 54 -44.44 7.94 22.84
N GLY A 55 -45.51 8.64 22.48
CA GLY A 55 -45.94 8.82 21.10
C GLY A 55 -44.89 9.58 20.29
N GLY A 56 -44.40 10.71 20.80
CA GLY A 56 -43.37 11.53 20.17
C GLY A 56 -42.05 10.79 19.98
N LEU A 57 -41.63 9.99 20.98
CA LEU A 57 -40.44 9.13 20.87
C LEU A 57 -40.56 8.06 19.78
N LYS A 58 -41.78 7.61 19.45
CA LYS A 58 -42.02 6.69 18.31
C LYS A 58 -41.99 7.38 16.94
N TYR A 59 -42.09 8.71 16.89
CA TYR A 59 -42.06 9.51 15.66
C TYR A 59 -40.79 10.33 15.49
N LEU A 60 -39.82 10.21 16.40
CA LEU A 60 -38.47 10.71 16.13
C LEU A 60 -37.90 9.87 14.97
N PRO A 61 -37.30 10.49 13.94
CA PRO A 61 -36.55 9.76 12.94
C PRO A 61 -35.56 8.86 13.68
N GLN A 62 -35.60 7.56 13.44
CA GLN A 62 -34.57 6.67 13.97
C GLN A 62 -33.26 7.15 13.35
N TYR A 63 -32.30 7.51 14.21
CA TYR A 63 -30.97 7.86 13.78
C TYR A 63 -30.35 6.59 13.19
N GLU A 64 -30.30 6.52 11.87
CA GLU A 64 -29.52 5.50 11.17
C GLU A 64 -28.11 6.06 11.00
N PRO A 65 -27.09 5.43 11.63
CA PRO A 65 -25.71 5.88 11.48
C PRO A 65 -25.30 5.82 10.00
N THR A 66 -24.51 6.80 9.60
CA THR A 66 -23.92 6.83 8.26
C THR A 66 -22.91 5.71 8.08
N ALA A 67 -22.60 5.35 6.83
CA ALA A 67 -21.59 4.33 6.55
C ALA A 67 -20.21 4.67 7.14
N ALA A 68 -19.86 5.96 7.20
CA ALA A 68 -18.61 6.42 7.82
C ALA A 68 -18.61 6.25 9.34
N GLU A 69 -19.74 6.52 10.01
CA GLU A 69 -19.87 6.30 11.46
C GLU A 69 -19.79 4.82 11.82
N LEU A 70 -20.42 3.95 11.03
CA LEU A 70 -20.29 2.50 11.20
C LEU A 70 -18.83 2.06 11.00
N ALA A 71 -18.17 2.53 9.94
CA ALA A 71 -16.77 2.22 9.69
C ALA A 71 -15.83 2.71 10.81
N GLN A 72 -16.13 3.85 11.43
CA GLN A 72 -15.40 4.36 12.58
C GLN A 72 -15.60 3.50 13.83
N GLU A 73 -16.84 3.07 14.12
CA GLU A 73 -17.14 2.16 15.22
C GLU A 73 -16.45 0.80 15.03
N ASP A 74 -16.50 0.23 13.84
CA ASP A 74 -15.86 -1.03 13.50
C ASP A 74 -14.32 -0.93 13.58
N ALA A 75 -13.73 0.16 13.09
CA ALA A 75 -12.30 0.42 13.22
C ALA A 75 -11.88 0.52 14.70
N ALA A 76 -12.71 1.11 15.57
CA ALA A 76 -12.45 1.16 17.01
C ALA A 76 -12.54 -0.22 17.69
N VAL A 77 -13.28 -1.18 17.13
CA VAL A 77 -13.26 -2.58 17.59
C VAL A 77 -11.96 -3.26 17.13
N ALA A 78 -11.59 -3.12 15.86
CA ALA A 78 -10.35 -3.66 15.32
C ALA A 78 -9.11 -3.15 16.09
N LEU A 79 -9.05 -1.85 16.41
CA LEU A 79 -7.96 -1.26 17.21
C LEU A 79 -7.88 -1.83 18.63
N ARG A 80 -9.01 -2.24 19.23
CA ARG A 80 -9.00 -2.92 20.53
C ARG A 80 -8.42 -4.33 20.42
N ALA A 81 -8.71 -5.04 19.33
CA ALA A 81 -8.10 -6.34 19.05
C ALA A 81 -6.59 -6.20 18.80
N LEU A 82 -6.17 -5.22 18.00
CA LEU A 82 -4.76 -4.89 17.74
C LEU A 82 -4.00 -4.63 19.06
N ARG A 83 -4.49 -3.72 19.90
CA ARG A 83 -3.87 -3.38 21.20
C ARG A 83 -3.89 -4.53 22.21
N GLY A 84 -4.85 -5.44 22.07
CA GLY A 84 -4.92 -6.67 22.85
C GLY A 84 -4.02 -7.79 22.33
N ALA A 85 -3.31 -7.55 21.21
CA ALA A 85 -2.54 -8.55 20.48
C ALA A 85 -3.37 -9.80 20.10
N ASP A 86 -4.66 -9.61 19.84
CA ASP A 86 -5.58 -10.66 19.38
C ASP A 86 -5.67 -10.61 17.85
N LEU A 87 -4.67 -11.18 17.19
CA LEU A 87 -4.59 -11.17 15.72
C LEU A 87 -5.75 -11.95 15.07
N ALA A 88 -6.28 -12.98 15.72
CA ALA A 88 -7.42 -13.73 15.18
C ALA A 88 -8.67 -12.85 15.13
N ALA A 89 -9.02 -12.18 16.25
CA ALA A 89 -10.14 -11.25 16.26
C ALA A 89 -9.91 -10.04 15.34
N LEU A 90 -8.67 -9.54 15.27
CA LEU A 90 -8.30 -8.49 14.32
C LEU A 90 -8.54 -8.93 12.88
N GLY A 91 -8.10 -10.14 12.51
CA GLY A 91 -8.27 -10.72 11.17
C GLY A 91 -9.73 -10.78 10.73
N GLU A 92 -10.65 -11.17 11.62
CA GLU A 92 -12.09 -11.17 11.32
C GLU A 92 -12.61 -9.77 10.94
N HIS A 93 -12.18 -8.74 11.68
CA HIS A 93 -12.56 -7.35 11.39
C HIS A 93 -11.91 -6.85 10.09
N LEU A 94 -10.62 -7.10 9.87
CA LEU A 94 -9.94 -6.65 8.65
C LEU A 94 -10.56 -7.30 7.40
N ALA A 95 -10.84 -8.60 7.46
CA ALA A 95 -11.46 -9.36 6.37
C ALA A 95 -12.86 -8.82 5.99
N ALA A 96 -13.67 -8.44 6.99
CA ALA A 96 -15.00 -7.86 6.76
C ALA A 96 -14.96 -6.49 6.05
N HIS A 97 -13.84 -5.77 6.17
CA HIS A 97 -13.68 -4.40 5.67
C HIS A 97 -12.65 -4.26 4.53
N ARG A 98 -12.29 -5.36 3.84
CA ARG A 98 -11.38 -5.32 2.68
C ARG A 98 -11.81 -4.29 1.62
N GLY A 99 -10.94 -3.31 1.39
CA GLY A 99 -11.18 -2.24 0.41
C GLY A 99 -12.15 -1.15 0.88
N ASN A 100 -12.56 -1.13 2.15
CA ASN A 100 -13.36 -0.04 2.72
C ASN A 100 -12.43 1.12 3.12
N ARG A 101 -12.47 2.21 2.36
CA ARG A 101 -11.60 3.39 2.54
C ARG A 101 -11.85 4.14 3.86
N ASP A 102 -13.09 4.18 4.33
CA ASP A 102 -13.42 4.84 5.61
C ASP A 102 -12.86 4.04 6.79
N PHE A 103 -13.07 2.72 6.78
CA PHE A 103 -12.51 1.83 7.80
C PHE A 103 -10.98 1.90 7.81
N ALA A 104 -10.35 1.82 6.64
CA ALA A 104 -8.89 1.89 6.50
C ALA A 104 -8.33 3.20 7.07
N TYR A 105 -8.94 4.33 6.74
CA TYR A 105 -8.56 5.62 7.30
C TYR A 105 -8.70 5.66 8.82
N TYR A 106 -9.87 5.31 9.38
CA TYR A 106 -10.11 5.40 10.82
C TYR A 106 -9.26 4.41 11.64
N PHE A 107 -8.95 3.25 11.06
CA PHE A 107 -8.04 2.27 11.64
C PHE A 107 -6.59 2.78 11.62
N ALA A 108 -6.05 3.09 10.45
CA ALA A 108 -4.64 3.48 10.29
C ALA A 108 -4.32 4.80 10.99
N ALA A 109 -5.23 5.78 10.99
CA ALA A 109 -5.04 7.06 11.68
C ALA A 109 -4.88 6.93 13.21
N GLN A 110 -5.19 5.77 13.79
CA GLN A 110 -5.09 5.49 15.22
C GLN A 110 -4.18 4.31 15.56
N ALA A 111 -3.75 3.53 14.57
CA ALA A 111 -2.81 2.43 14.75
C ALA A 111 -1.39 2.98 14.63
N THR A 112 -0.63 2.90 15.71
CA THR A 112 0.77 3.31 15.73
C THR A 112 1.69 2.18 15.24
N PRO A 113 2.86 2.49 14.63
CA PRO A 113 3.84 1.46 14.27
C PRO A 113 4.25 0.57 15.45
N ARG A 114 4.34 1.11 16.67
CA ARG A 114 4.63 0.33 17.88
C ARG A 114 3.55 -0.72 18.18
N GLU A 115 2.28 -0.32 18.15
CA GLU A 115 1.15 -1.24 18.38
C GLU A 115 1.08 -2.32 17.30
N LEU A 116 1.37 -1.98 16.05
CA LEU A 116 1.46 -2.94 14.95
C LEU A 116 2.58 -3.95 15.18
N GLY A 117 3.78 -3.49 15.54
CA GLY A 117 4.91 -4.37 15.86
C GLY A 117 4.64 -5.28 17.05
N ASP A 118 4.05 -4.74 18.13
CA ASP A 118 3.68 -5.50 19.33
C ASP A 118 2.62 -6.57 19.05
N ALA A 119 1.63 -6.25 18.22
CA ALA A 119 0.62 -7.22 17.82
C ALA A 119 1.23 -8.36 17.00
N LEU A 120 2.15 -8.06 16.07
CA LEU A 120 2.86 -9.09 15.31
C LEU A 120 3.78 -9.94 16.19
N ALA A 121 4.47 -9.33 17.14
CA ALA A 121 5.32 -10.03 18.11
C ALA A 121 4.58 -11.11 18.92
N SER A 122 3.25 -11.04 19.00
CA SER A 122 2.43 -12.04 19.69
C SER A 122 2.44 -13.43 19.05
N VAL A 123 2.77 -13.53 17.76
CA VAL A 123 2.85 -14.83 17.05
C VAL A 123 4.20 -15.52 17.23
N ALA A 124 5.20 -14.81 17.77
CA ALA A 124 6.53 -15.35 17.96
C ALA A 124 6.48 -16.60 18.86
N GLY A 125 7.13 -17.66 18.40
CA GLY A 125 7.27 -18.89 19.14
C GLY A 125 8.29 -18.79 20.28
N VAL A 126 8.53 -19.93 20.92
CA VAL A 126 9.51 -20.05 22.01
C VAL A 126 10.53 -21.13 21.66
N ASN A 127 11.80 -20.87 21.95
CA ASN A 127 12.92 -21.77 21.64
C ASN A 127 13.08 -21.95 20.11
N ASP A 128 13.26 -23.20 19.65
CA ASP A 128 13.54 -23.54 18.25
C ASP A 128 12.32 -23.44 17.31
N GLU A 129 11.12 -23.16 17.83
CA GLU A 129 9.89 -23.03 17.03
C GLU A 129 9.66 -21.55 16.66
N PRO A 130 9.60 -21.18 15.36
CA PRO A 130 9.43 -19.79 14.96
C PRO A 130 8.07 -19.21 15.33
N LEU A 131 7.00 -20.00 15.21
CA LEU A 131 5.63 -19.59 15.52
C LEU A 131 5.16 -20.18 16.86
N GLY A 132 4.30 -19.44 17.54
CA GLY A 132 3.62 -19.93 18.74
C GLY A 132 2.81 -21.21 18.46
N PRO A 133 2.70 -22.14 19.42
CA PRO A 133 2.05 -23.44 19.19
C PRO A 133 0.55 -23.33 18.87
N ASP A 134 -0.08 -22.21 19.23
CA ASP A 134 -1.50 -21.94 18.98
C ASP A 134 -1.73 -21.08 17.72
N VAL A 135 -0.67 -20.73 16.99
CA VAL A 135 -0.76 -19.91 15.77
C VAL A 135 -0.97 -20.82 14.56
N ASP A 136 -2.14 -20.70 13.92
CA ASP A 136 -2.34 -21.28 12.60
C ASP A 136 -1.65 -20.39 11.55
N SER A 137 -0.64 -20.94 10.86
CA SER A 137 0.16 -20.16 9.92
C SER A 137 -0.63 -19.64 8.73
N HIS A 138 -1.71 -20.32 8.33
CA HIS A 138 -2.54 -19.88 7.20
C HIS A 138 -3.46 -18.73 7.59
N GLU A 139 -4.11 -18.81 8.75
CA GLU A 139 -4.92 -17.70 9.27
C GLU A 139 -4.06 -16.48 9.59
N TYR A 140 -2.83 -16.70 10.07
CA TYR A 140 -1.85 -15.63 10.26
C TYR A 140 -1.48 -14.95 8.94
N ASP A 141 -1.21 -15.71 7.88
CA ASP A 141 -0.90 -15.17 6.55
C ASP A 141 -2.04 -14.29 5.99
N ILE A 142 -3.28 -14.76 6.11
CA ILE A 142 -4.48 -13.99 5.71
C ILE A 142 -4.57 -12.69 6.53
N THR A 143 -4.42 -12.79 7.85
CA THR A 143 -4.49 -11.63 8.75
C THR A 143 -3.42 -10.61 8.42
N LEU A 144 -2.20 -11.07 8.15
CA LEU A 144 -1.06 -10.23 7.83
C LEU A 144 -1.23 -9.53 6.47
N THR A 145 -1.74 -10.24 5.47
CA THR A 145 -2.10 -9.68 4.16
C THR A 145 -3.22 -8.65 4.28
N ASP A 146 -4.26 -8.93 5.05
CA ASP A 146 -5.36 -8.00 5.28
C ASP A 146 -4.92 -6.74 6.05
N LEU A 147 -4.05 -6.91 7.04
CA LEU A 147 -3.51 -5.80 7.82
C LEU A 147 -2.66 -4.88 6.93
N ALA A 148 -1.72 -5.45 6.17
CA ALA A 148 -0.92 -4.70 5.20
C ALA A 148 -1.82 -4.03 4.14
N GLY A 149 -2.85 -4.71 3.66
CA GLY A 149 -3.81 -4.18 2.69
C GLY A 149 -4.63 -3.00 3.20
N VAL A 150 -5.10 -3.07 4.45
CA VAL A 150 -5.86 -1.99 5.11
C VAL A 150 -4.96 -0.78 5.37
N LEU A 151 -3.74 -0.98 5.86
CA LEU A 151 -2.78 0.10 6.08
C LEU A 151 -2.39 0.77 4.77
N ALA A 152 -2.03 -0.03 3.76
CA ALA A 152 -1.68 0.45 2.44
C ALA A 152 -2.83 1.24 1.80
N LEU A 153 -4.07 0.74 1.87
CA LEU A 153 -5.24 1.45 1.36
C LEU A 153 -5.41 2.84 2.01
N ALA A 154 -5.09 2.97 3.30
CA ALA A 154 -5.18 4.24 4.00
C ALA A 154 -4.13 5.26 3.50
N THR A 155 -2.96 4.82 3.05
CA THR A 155 -1.94 5.74 2.51
C THR A 155 -2.33 6.36 1.17
N HIS A 156 -3.30 5.77 0.45
CA HIS A 156 -3.92 6.33 -0.77
C HIS A 156 -5.05 7.34 -0.48
N GLY A 157 -5.29 7.67 0.78
CA GLY A 157 -6.40 8.53 1.20
C GLY A 157 -6.19 10.00 0.83
N THR A 158 -7.20 10.63 0.22
CA THR A 158 -7.19 12.06 -0.16
C THR A 158 -8.14 12.90 0.69
N GLY A 159 -7.90 14.21 0.76
CA GLY A 159 -8.81 15.16 1.43
C GLY A 159 -9.06 14.80 2.89
N ASP A 160 -10.33 14.58 3.25
CA ASP A 160 -10.73 14.23 4.62
C ASP A 160 -10.27 12.82 5.06
N ARG A 161 -9.75 12.00 4.14
CA ARG A 161 -9.20 10.65 4.40
C ARG A 161 -7.68 10.59 4.31
N MET A 162 -7.02 11.74 4.19
CA MET A 162 -5.57 11.80 4.17
C MET A 162 -5.01 11.50 5.56
N LEU A 163 -4.12 10.51 5.65
CA LEU A 163 -3.42 10.23 6.91
C LEU A 163 -2.59 11.45 7.34
N PRO A 164 -2.35 11.63 8.65
CA PRO A 164 -1.41 12.63 9.12
C PRO A 164 -0.03 12.41 8.46
N PRO A 165 0.67 13.46 7.99
CA PRO A 165 2.01 13.31 7.40
C PRO A 165 2.99 12.58 8.33
N SER A 166 2.85 12.79 9.64
CA SER A 166 3.66 12.11 10.64
C SER A 166 3.49 10.60 10.64
N TRP A 167 2.39 10.04 10.11
CA TRP A 167 2.19 8.59 10.12
C TRP A 167 3.24 7.87 9.26
N THR A 168 3.52 8.40 8.06
CA THR A 168 4.55 7.86 7.17
C THR A 168 5.94 8.06 7.77
N GLU A 169 6.22 9.23 8.34
CA GLU A 169 7.49 9.53 9.02
C GLU A 169 7.69 8.60 10.22
N ASP A 170 6.69 8.43 11.08
CA ASP A 170 6.71 7.54 12.24
C ASP A 170 6.92 6.09 11.82
N PHE A 171 6.30 5.64 10.72
CA PHE A 171 6.53 4.29 10.19
C PHE A 171 7.98 4.11 9.71
N ALA A 172 8.51 5.08 8.96
CA ALA A 172 9.88 5.06 8.50
C ALA A 172 10.86 5.06 9.68
N THR A 173 10.68 5.94 10.66
CA THR A 173 11.52 6.01 11.87
C THR A 173 11.40 4.74 12.72
N ALA A 174 10.19 4.20 12.92
CA ALA A 174 10.01 2.95 13.65
C ALA A 174 10.69 1.74 12.97
N THR A 175 10.94 1.81 11.67
CA THR A 175 11.59 0.75 10.89
C THR A 175 13.06 1.02 10.56
N THR A 176 13.62 2.14 11.03
CA THR A 176 15.05 2.47 10.92
C THR A 176 15.66 2.72 12.30
N THR A 177 15.27 3.84 12.94
CA THR A 177 15.80 4.37 14.21
C THR A 177 14.69 4.52 15.27
N PRO A 178 14.06 3.41 15.73
CA PRO A 178 12.93 3.46 16.66
C PRO A 178 13.22 4.21 17.97
N GLU A 179 14.47 4.25 18.42
CA GLU A 179 14.93 5.01 19.58
C GLU A 179 14.76 6.52 19.43
N VAL A 180 14.77 7.05 18.20
CA VAL A 180 14.46 8.47 17.93
C VAL A 180 12.98 8.75 18.19
N LEU A 181 12.11 7.78 17.89
CA LEU A 181 10.66 7.93 18.03
C LEU A 181 10.17 7.63 19.46
N TYR A 182 10.70 6.59 20.10
CA TYR A 182 10.23 6.11 21.40
C TYR A 182 11.14 6.49 22.58
N GLY A 183 12.33 7.03 22.30
CA GLY A 183 13.39 7.30 23.27
C GLY A 183 14.30 6.09 23.45
N ALA A 184 15.61 6.33 23.56
CA ALA A 184 16.54 5.32 24.04
C ALA A 184 16.34 5.12 25.55
N PRO A 185 16.46 3.88 26.08
CA PRO A 185 16.70 3.71 27.50
C PRO A 185 18.02 4.43 27.75
N ASP A 186 18.00 5.54 28.49
CA ASP A 186 19.16 6.41 28.69
C ASP A 186 20.43 5.57 28.98
N GLU A 187 21.63 6.10 28.70
CA GLU A 187 22.92 5.60 29.24
C GLU A 187 22.99 5.63 30.79
N ASN A 188 21.83 5.63 31.46
CA ASN A 188 21.65 5.52 32.87
C ASN A 188 21.71 4.03 33.26
N PRO A 189 22.78 3.58 33.93
CA PRO A 189 22.90 2.20 34.42
C PRO A 189 21.87 1.82 35.49
N ASP A 190 21.02 2.78 35.91
CA ASP A 190 19.87 2.57 36.80
C ASP A 190 18.51 2.54 36.05
N ALA A 191 18.50 2.43 34.71
CA ALA A 191 17.27 2.20 33.96
C ALA A 191 16.55 0.93 34.46
N ASP A 192 15.23 1.01 34.63
CA ASP A 192 14.43 -0.13 35.08
C ASP A 192 14.47 -1.23 34.01
N ALA A 193 14.55 -2.50 34.41
CA ALA A 193 14.63 -3.64 33.50
C ALA A 193 13.44 -3.68 32.52
N ASP A 194 12.28 -3.16 32.94
CA ASP A 194 11.09 -3.02 32.11
C ASP A 194 11.29 -2.02 30.94
N ALA A 195 12.12 -0.98 31.13
CA ALA A 195 12.41 0.01 30.09
C ALA A 195 13.40 -0.51 29.04
N GLU A 196 14.40 -1.28 29.47
CA GLU A 196 15.35 -1.96 28.58
C GLU A 196 14.63 -3.02 27.73
N GLN A 197 13.82 -3.89 28.35
CA GLN A 197 13.03 -4.88 27.63
C GLN A 197 12.10 -4.24 26.59
N ARG A 198 11.53 -3.07 26.91
CA ARG A 198 10.66 -2.36 25.99
C ARG A 198 11.44 -1.79 24.80
N ALA A 199 12.63 -1.24 25.02
CA ALA A 199 13.50 -0.76 23.95
C ALA A 199 13.95 -1.90 23.04
N ASP A 200 14.34 -3.04 23.61
CA ASP A 200 14.70 -4.24 22.86
C ASP A 200 13.52 -4.72 21.99
N GLN A 201 12.30 -4.67 22.52
CA GLN A 201 11.10 -5.01 21.74
C GLN A 201 10.81 -3.97 20.65
N ASP A 202 11.12 -2.68 20.85
CA ASP A 202 11.00 -1.67 19.79
C ASP A 202 12.01 -1.90 18.66
N VAL A 203 13.23 -2.31 19.01
CA VAL A 203 14.25 -2.75 18.04
C VAL A 203 13.79 -4.02 17.31
N ALA A 204 13.18 -4.98 17.99
CA ALA A 204 12.59 -6.16 17.32
C ALA A 204 11.40 -5.80 16.41
N ASN A 205 10.59 -4.83 16.83
CA ASN A 205 9.44 -4.35 16.06
C ASN A 205 9.85 -3.73 14.72
N LYS A 206 11.07 -3.20 14.61
CA LYS A 206 11.68 -2.80 13.34
C LYS A 206 11.52 -3.88 12.27
N GLN A 207 11.87 -5.12 12.61
CA GLN A 207 11.78 -6.28 11.71
C GLN A 207 10.33 -6.75 11.54
N ASN A 208 9.55 -6.76 12.62
CA ASN A 208 8.14 -7.17 12.56
C ASN A 208 7.36 -6.33 11.55
N LEU A 209 7.61 -5.02 11.51
CA LEU A 209 6.97 -4.09 10.58
C LEU A 209 7.38 -4.29 9.12
N LEU A 210 8.56 -4.86 8.84
CA LEU A 210 8.98 -5.19 7.46
C LEU A 210 8.04 -6.21 6.82
N LEU A 211 7.41 -7.08 7.60
CA LEU A 211 6.40 -8.02 7.13
C LEU A 211 5.18 -7.27 6.54
N LEU A 212 4.80 -6.14 7.12
CA LEU A 212 3.70 -5.32 6.59
C LEU A 212 4.16 -4.56 5.34
N LEU A 213 5.33 -3.93 5.41
CA LEU A 213 5.88 -3.17 4.28
C LEU A 213 5.93 -4.02 3.01
N SER A 214 6.50 -5.22 3.12
CA SER A 214 6.73 -6.09 1.98
C SER A 214 5.44 -6.67 1.35
N ARG A 215 4.30 -6.63 2.04
CA ARG A 215 2.99 -7.15 1.58
C ARG A 215 2.03 -6.06 1.07
N GLY A 216 2.25 -4.81 1.45
CA GLY A 216 1.29 -3.73 1.21
C GLY A 216 1.34 -3.16 -0.21
N TYR A 217 0.18 -2.76 -0.72
CA TYR A 217 0.02 -2.00 -1.97
C TYR A 217 0.11 -0.50 -1.69
N TRP A 218 1.27 -0.04 -1.20
CA TRP A 218 1.43 1.31 -0.66
C TRP A 218 1.34 2.40 -1.72
N SER A 219 0.94 3.60 -1.29
CA SER A 219 0.94 4.80 -2.14
C SER A 219 2.34 5.22 -2.54
N THR A 220 2.44 5.97 -3.64
CA THR A 220 3.71 6.44 -4.19
C THR A 220 4.44 7.31 -3.18
N GLU A 221 3.75 8.27 -2.56
CA GLU A 221 4.35 9.19 -1.59
C GLU A 221 4.86 8.48 -0.33
N PHE A 222 4.18 7.41 0.09
CA PHE A 222 4.64 6.58 1.20
C PHE A 222 5.95 5.88 0.83
N LEU A 223 5.99 5.23 -0.33
CA LEU A 223 7.18 4.51 -0.79
C LEU A 223 8.35 5.44 -1.07
N GLU A 224 8.13 6.64 -1.63
CA GLU A 224 9.18 7.65 -1.80
C GLU A 224 9.85 7.99 -0.47
N THR A 225 9.04 8.21 0.58
CA THR A 225 9.52 8.54 1.93
C THR A 225 10.28 7.37 2.55
N VAL A 226 9.75 6.15 2.44
CA VAL A 226 10.41 4.94 2.97
C VAL A 226 11.70 4.63 2.20
N THR A 227 11.73 4.80 0.89
CA THR A 227 12.94 4.62 0.06
C THR A 227 14.06 5.56 0.50
N ASP A 228 13.77 6.84 0.69
CA ASP A 228 14.78 7.82 1.14
C ASP A 228 15.30 7.50 2.54
N ALA A 229 14.39 7.16 3.46
CA ALA A 229 14.75 6.80 4.84
C ALA A 229 15.61 5.53 4.90
N TYR A 230 15.24 4.48 4.15
CA TYR A 230 15.93 3.20 4.18
C TYR A 230 17.29 3.28 3.49
N TRP A 231 17.38 3.97 2.36
CA TRP A 231 18.65 4.18 1.67
C TRP A 231 19.63 4.97 2.53
N THR A 232 19.17 6.03 3.19
CA THR A 232 20.02 6.84 4.09
C THR A 232 20.49 5.99 5.26
N PHE A 233 19.56 5.29 5.90
CA PHE A 233 19.83 4.47 7.07
C PHE A 233 20.78 3.29 6.76
N ASP A 234 20.57 2.57 5.66
CA ASP A 234 21.46 1.48 5.21
C ASP A 234 22.88 1.98 4.95
N ARG A 235 23.05 3.18 4.40
CA ARG A 235 24.36 3.76 4.13
C ARG A 235 25.08 4.27 5.36
N ASP A 236 24.32 4.79 6.33
CA ASP A 236 24.88 5.33 7.56
C ASP A 236 25.31 4.20 8.52
N GLU A 237 24.52 3.12 8.60
CA GLU A 237 24.76 1.99 9.51
C GLU A 237 25.49 0.80 8.84
N GLY A 238 25.42 0.65 7.52
CA GLY A 238 26.08 -0.44 6.79
C GLY A 238 25.56 -1.82 7.18
N ASP A 239 26.47 -2.78 7.45
CA ASP A 239 26.12 -4.16 7.83
C ASP A 239 25.30 -4.22 9.15
N ASP A 240 25.29 -3.15 9.94
CA ASP A 240 24.55 -3.03 11.21
C ASP A 240 23.15 -2.41 11.02
N ALA A 241 22.76 -2.03 9.80
CA ALA A 241 21.47 -1.37 9.54
C ALA A 241 20.29 -2.24 9.99
N TRP A 242 20.22 -3.48 9.55
CA TRP A 242 19.25 -4.44 10.08
C TRP A 242 19.99 -5.67 10.61
N PRO A 243 20.42 -5.64 11.89
CA PRO A 243 21.06 -6.81 12.48
C PRO A 243 20.05 -7.96 12.46
N GLY A 244 20.55 -9.20 12.31
CA GLY A 244 19.69 -10.38 12.37
C GLY A 244 18.95 -10.51 13.70
N VAL A 245 18.13 -11.56 13.83
CA VAL A 245 17.45 -11.88 15.09
C VAL A 245 18.50 -12.06 16.20
N VAL A 246 18.38 -11.27 17.27
CA VAL A 246 19.25 -11.36 18.43
C VAL A 246 18.60 -12.27 19.47
N ASP A 247 19.35 -13.26 19.98
CA ASP A 247 18.91 -14.10 21.09
C ASP A 247 18.69 -13.24 22.33
N GLY A 248 17.43 -12.94 22.65
CA GLY A 248 17.04 -12.10 23.79
C GLY A 248 15.57 -12.30 24.16
N ASP A 249 15.09 -11.53 25.14
CA ASP A 249 13.68 -11.57 25.58
C ASP A 249 12.72 -10.87 24.58
N ALA A 250 13.27 -10.17 23.58
CA ALA A 250 12.51 -9.52 22.52
C ALA A 250 11.94 -10.53 21.53
N LYS A 251 10.71 -10.28 21.09
CA LYS A 251 9.95 -11.16 20.23
C LYS A 251 9.94 -10.68 18.79
N TYR A 252 10.49 -11.51 17.92
CA TYR A 252 10.51 -11.33 16.48
C TYR A 252 9.38 -12.14 15.85
N ALA A 253 8.55 -11.50 15.05
CA ALA A 253 7.50 -12.13 14.29
C ALA A 253 8.12 -12.76 13.03
N PRO A 254 8.01 -14.09 12.82
CA PRO A 254 8.40 -14.67 11.56
C PRO A 254 7.32 -14.44 10.50
N ALA A 255 7.68 -14.68 9.24
CA ALA A 255 6.72 -14.98 8.19
C ALA A 255 5.93 -16.26 8.53
N PRO A 256 4.74 -16.48 7.92
CA PRO A 256 3.94 -17.70 8.05
C PRO A 256 4.70 -19.03 7.85
N THR A 257 5.77 -19.01 7.08
CA THR A 257 6.66 -20.15 6.82
C THR A 257 7.69 -20.41 7.93
N GLY A 258 7.82 -19.49 8.88
CA GLY A 258 8.82 -19.51 9.93
C GLY A 258 10.11 -18.76 9.62
N THR A 259 10.25 -18.15 8.44
CA THR A 259 11.43 -17.35 8.05
C THR A 259 11.33 -15.92 8.59
N TYR A 260 12.43 -15.36 9.09
CA TYR A 260 12.49 -13.98 9.53
C TYR A 260 12.89 -13.05 8.38
N LEU A 261 12.11 -11.98 8.19
CA LEU A 261 12.46 -10.90 7.26
C LEU A 261 13.27 -9.86 8.02
N THR A 262 14.59 -9.90 7.85
CA THR A 262 15.53 -9.07 8.62
C THR A 262 16.16 -7.96 7.81
N ASP A 263 15.73 -7.71 6.58
CA ASP A 263 16.36 -6.72 5.70
C ASP A 263 15.30 -5.76 5.16
N GLY A 264 15.48 -4.47 5.47
CA GLY A 264 14.57 -3.41 5.06
C GLY A 264 14.62 -3.11 3.57
N ILE A 265 15.79 -3.21 2.92
CA ILE A 265 15.92 -3.02 1.47
C ILE A 265 15.25 -4.16 0.71
N LEU A 266 15.35 -5.39 1.23
CA LEU A 266 14.55 -6.50 0.71
C LEU A 266 13.05 -6.24 0.84
N ALA A 267 12.59 -5.77 2.00
CA ALA A 267 11.17 -5.47 2.22
C ALA A 267 10.68 -4.31 1.32
N LEU A 268 11.52 -3.29 1.14
CA LEU A 268 11.26 -2.14 0.28
C LEU A 268 11.17 -2.53 -1.19
N THR A 269 12.14 -3.29 -1.69
CA THR A 269 12.13 -3.74 -3.09
C THR A 269 10.93 -4.63 -3.39
N ALA A 270 10.48 -5.44 -2.43
CA ALA A 270 9.21 -6.16 -2.52
C ALA A 270 8.01 -5.22 -2.66
N ALA A 271 7.94 -4.17 -1.82
CA ALA A 271 6.88 -3.17 -1.85
C ALA A 271 6.86 -2.38 -3.17
N LEU A 272 8.03 -2.02 -3.70
CA LEU A 272 8.18 -1.33 -5.00
C LEU A 272 7.63 -2.18 -6.16
N THR A 273 7.70 -3.52 -6.09
CA THR A 273 7.08 -4.38 -7.13
C THR A 273 5.58 -4.17 -7.27
N ALA A 274 4.91 -3.76 -6.19
CA ALA A 274 3.46 -3.59 -6.14
C ALA A 274 2.99 -2.18 -6.58
N ASN A 275 3.93 -1.23 -6.73
CA ASN A 275 3.65 0.13 -7.15
C ASN A 275 4.59 0.55 -8.31
N PRO A 276 4.15 0.42 -9.57
CA PRO A 276 4.97 0.76 -10.72
C PRO A 276 5.39 2.23 -10.80
N GLU A 277 4.59 3.17 -10.28
CA GLU A 277 4.93 4.59 -10.27
C GLU A 277 6.07 4.89 -9.29
N ALA A 278 5.96 4.38 -8.05
CA ALA A 278 7.04 4.47 -7.07
C ALA A 278 8.31 3.76 -7.55
N SER A 279 8.17 2.61 -8.21
CA SER A 279 9.30 1.90 -8.78
C SER A 279 9.96 2.70 -9.90
N ALA A 280 9.17 3.28 -10.82
CA ALA A 280 9.72 4.16 -11.86
C ALA A 280 10.53 5.30 -11.24
N TRP A 281 9.93 6.03 -10.28
CA TRP A 281 10.61 7.10 -9.56
C TRP A 281 11.91 6.63 -8.89
N ALA A 282 11.89 5.48 -8.19
CA ALA A 282 13.05 4.97 -7.46
C ALA A 282 14.23 4.66 -8.40
N PHE A 283 13.94 4.19 -9.61
CA PHE A 283 14.97 3.84 -10.59
C PHE A 283 15.36 4.98 -11.55
N THR A 284 14.62 6.11 -11.59
CA THR A 284 14.94 7.25 -12.47
C THR A 284 15.29 8.52 -11.73
N ASP A 285 14.47 8.91 -10.76
CA ASP A 285 14.47 10.24 -10.15
C ASP A 285 15.12 10.22 -8.76
N PHE A 286 15.02 9.09 -8.05
CA PHE A 286 15.69 8.90 -6.77
C PHE A 286 17.20 8.72 -6.98
N GLN A 287 17.99 9.53 -6.29
CA GLN A 287 19.45 9.60 -6.45
C GLN A 287 19.87 9.75 -7.93
N PRO A 288 19.54 10.89 -8.59
CA PRO A 288 19.71 11.02 -10.02
C PRO A 288 21.19 10.92 -10.45
N GLY A 289 21.39 10.37 -11.64
CA GLY A 289 22.69 10.15 -12.26
C GLY A 289 23.06 8.68 -12.35
N THR A 290 24.28 8.43 -12.83
CA THR A 290 24.77 7.07 -13.11
C THR A 290 26.10 6.81 -12.43
N GLU A 291 26.36 5.54 -12.11
CA GLU A 291 27.67 4.99 -11.81
C GLU A 291 28.22 4.24 -13.03
N THR A 292 29.53 3.97 -13.04
CA THR A 292 30.19 3.25 -14.13
C THR A 292 30.54 1.83 -13.69
N ILE A 293 30.15 0.85 -14.51
CA ILE A 293 30.58 -0.55 -14.41
C ILE A 293 31.39 -0.87 -15.66
N THR A 294 32.56 -1.48 -15.49
CA THR A 294 33.41 -1.89 -16.61
C THR A 294 33.33 -3.41 -16.81
N TYR A 295 32.96 -3.86 -18.00
CA TYR A 295 33.06 -5.25 -18.44
C TYR A 295 33.35 -5.32 -19.94
N ASP A 296 33.97 -6.41 -20.42
CA ASP A 296 34.43 -6.56 -21.83
C ASP A 296 35.29 -5.39 -22.34
N ASP A 297 36.13 -4.82 -21.47
CA ASP A 297 36.98 -3.64 -21.75
C ASP A 297 36.20 -2.35 -22.09
N ASP A 298 34.88 -2.33 -21.89
CA ASP A 298 34.00 -1.18 -22.12
C ASP A 298 33.38 -0.66 -20.81
N ASP A 299 33.21 0.67 -20.74
CA ASP A 299 32.55 1.34 -19.63
C ASP A 299 31.05 1.47 -19.90
N HIS A 300 30.24 0.97 -18.97
CA HIS A 300 28.78 1.01 -19.02
C HIS A 300 28.23 1.87 -17.89
N ALA A 301 27.33 2.80 -18.22
CA ALA A 301 26.66 3.63 -17.24
C ALA A 301 25.39 2.94 -16.73
N ILE A 302 25.22 2.87 -15.42
CA ILE A 302 24.06 2.30 -14.73
C ILE A 302 23.48 3.32 -13.75
N GLY A 303 22.17 3.38 -13.58
CA GLY A 303 21.53 4.28 -12.61
C GLY A 303 22.04 4.05 -11.19
N LYS A 304 22.16 5.10 -10.38
CA LYS A 304 22.72 5.00 -9.02
C LYS A 304 21.93 4.09 -8.08
N PHE A 305 20.60 4.15 -8.14
CA PHE A 305 19.78 3.28 -7.31
C PHE A 305 19.92 1.81 -7.72
N THR A 306 19.96 1.53 -9.03
CA THR A 306 20.31 0.19 -9.53
C THR A 306 21.71 -0.22 -9.09
N HIS A 307 22.71 0.66 -9.23
CA HIS A 307 24.07 0.36 -8.78
C HIS A 307 24.08 -0.03 -7.29
N TYR A 308 23.41 0.77 -6.47
CA TYR A 308 23.27 0.53 -5.04
C TYR A 308 22.66 -0.86 -4.74
N LEU A 309 21.49 -1.18 -5.31
CA LEU A 309 20.80 -2.44 -5.04
C LEU A 309 21.59 -3.67 -5.46
N PHE A 310 22.34 -3.59 -6.57
CA PHE A 310 22.97 -4.76 -7.17
C PHE A 310 24.45 -4.92 -6.81
N PHE A 311 25.14 -3.85 -6.40
CA PHE A 311 26.59 -3.85 -6.21
C PHE A 311 27.05 -3.30 -4.86
N GLU A 312 26.26 -2.47 -4.17
CA GLU A 312 26.64 -1.91 -2.87
C GLU A 312 25.95 -2.62 -1.72
N HIS A 313 24.64 -2.84 -1.83
CA HIS A 313 23.84 -3.44 -0.76
C HIS A 313 24.06 -4.95 -0.67
N GLN A 314 24.20 -5.46 0.56
CA GLN A 314 24.46 -6.86 0.85
C GLN A 314 23.23 -7.56 1.42
N PHE A 315 22.40 -8.12 0.53
CA PHE A 315 21.24 -8.88 0.96
C PHE A 315 21.62 -10.12 1.80
N PRO A 316 20.82 -10.47 2.82
CA PRO A 316 21.04 -11.66 3.64
C PRO A 316 20.89 -12.93 2.81
N GLY A 317 21.84 -13.86 2.98
CA GLY A 317 21.85 -15.16 2.29
C GLY A 317 23.21 -15.84 2.38
N GLY A 318 23.21 -17.14 2.66
CA GLY A 318 24.42 -17.99 2.76
C GLY A 318 25.09 -18.26 1.42
N SER A 319 26.20 -19.01 1.45
CA SER A 319 27.13 -19.22 0.34
C SER A 319 26.57 -19.88 -0.93
N ASP A 320 25.38 -20.50 -0.90
CA ASP A 320 24.97 -21.47 -1.92
C ASP A 320 23.50 -21.40 -2.40
N GLU A 321 22.66 -20.50 -1.88
CA GLU A 321 21.26 -20.38 -2.31
C GLU A 321 20.91 -18.94 -2.69
N GLY A 322 20.08 -18.77 -3.72
CA GLY A 322 19.78 -17.48 -4.28
C GLY A 322 19.11 -16.54 -3.27
N SER A 323 19.65 -15.33 -3.09
CA SER A 323 19.12 -14.22 -2.34
C SER A 323 17.83 -13.78 -2.98
N VAL A 324 16.78 -13.95 -2.20
CA VAL A 324 15.47 -13.35 -2.37
C VAL A 324 15.58 -11.86 -2.68
N GLY A 325 16.50 -11.14 -2.03
CA GLY A 325 16.74 -9.71 -2.22
C GLY A 325 16.97 -9.32 -3.67
N MET A 326 17.86 -10.06 -4.34
CA MET A 326 18.15 -9.82 -5.76
C MET A 326 16.95 -10.10 -6.66
N THR A 327 16.15 -11.11 -6.32
CA THR A 327 14.92 -11.42 -7.06
C THR A 327 13.88 -10.30 -6.89
N ALA A 328 13.74 -9.77 -5.68
CA ALA A 328 12.88 -8.63 -5.38
C ALA A 328 13.34 -7.37 -6.14
N SER A 329 14.64 -7.04 -6.10
CA SER A 329 15.24 -5.92 -6.84
C SER A 329 15.04 -6.02 -8.35
N LEU A 330 15.24 -7.21 -8.94
CA LEU A 330 14.98 -7.43 -10.37
C LEU A 330 13.51 -7.27 -10.74
N THR A 331 12.61 -7.68 -9.84
CA THR A 331 11.17 -7.55 -10.05
C THR A 331 10.74 -6.09 -9.94
N ALA A 332 11.31 -5.34 -9.00
CA ALA A 332 11.09 -3.89 -8.88
C ALA A 332 11.61 -3.16 -10.13
N LEU A 333 12.82 -3.49 -10.60
CA LEU A 333 13.38 -2.96 -11.85
C LEU A 333 12.47 -3.28 -13.04
N SER A 334 11.96 -4.51 -13.14
CA SER A 334 10.98 -4.89 -14.17
C SER A 334 9.70 -4.04 -14.08
N SER A 335 9.20 -3.79 -12.86
CA SER A 335 8.03 -2.93 -12.65
C SER A 335 8.31 -1.48 -13.07
N ALA A 336 9.54 -0.99 -12.87
CA ALA A 336 9.96 0.33 -13.33
C ALA A 336 10.06 0.39 -14.86
N ILE A 337 10.58 -0.67 -15.50
CA ILE A 337 10.59 -0.80 -16.97
C ILE A 337 9.18 -0.75 -17.52
N ASP A 338 8.25 -1.53 -16.97
CA ASP A 338 6.86 -1.55 -17.42
C ASP A 338 6.22 -0.15 -17.30
N ALA A 339 6.49 0.56 -16.21
CA ALA A 339 5.96 1.91 -15.98
C ALA A 339 6.59 3.00 -16.88
N THR A 340 7.85 2.82 -17.30
CA THR A 340 8.60 3.81 -18.10
C THR A 340 8.64 3.49 -19.59
N SER A 341 8.30 2.27 -19.97
CA SER A 341 8.33 1.82 -21.36
C SER A 341 7.24 2.50 -22.20
N ASP A 342 7.63 3.07 -23.34
CA ASP A 342 6.68 3.53 -24.37
C ASP A 342 6.34 2.34 -25.29
N PRO A 343 5.09 1.84 -25.31
CA PRO A 343 4.73 0.68 -26.12
C PRO A 343 4.88 0.90 -27.63
N LEU A 344 4.93 2.15 -28.10
CA LEU A 344 5.17 2.50 -29.51
C LEU A 344 6.44 3.34 -29.72
N GLY A 345 7.25 3.54 -28.69
CA GLY A 345 8.50 4.28 -28.75
C GLY A 345 9.70 3.36 -28.96
N GLU A 346 10.81 3.93 -29.39
CA GLU A 346 12.10 3.27 -29.19
C GLU A 346 12.30 3.07 -27.69
N PRO A 347 12.75 1.89 -27.24
CA PRO A 347 13.01 1.65 -25.82
C PRO A 347 13.97 2.72 -25.30
N ASP A 348 13.63 3.36 -24.18
CA ASP A 348 14.48 4.38 -23.56
C ASP A 348 15.87 3.78 -23.35
N SER A 349 16.83 4.31 -24.09
CA SER A 349 18.23 3.90 -24.06
C SER A 349 19.09 4.96 -23.40
N SER A 350 18.47 5.96 -22.75
CA SER A 350 19.21 6.94 -21.98
C SER A 350 19.94 6.21 -20.84
N ALA A 351 21.21 6.56 -20.64
CA ALA A 351 22.02 6.00 -19.58
C ALA A 351 21.33 6.27 -18.23
N GLY A 352 21.20 5.22 -17.41
CA GLY A 352 20.48 5.30 -16.13
C GLY A 352 18.96 5.15 -16.21
N SER A 353 18.39 4.88 -17.40
CA SER A 353 16.99 4.45 -17.49
C SER A 353 16.84 2.98 -17.05
N PRO A 354 15.68 2.57 -16.50
CA PRO A 354 15.44 1.18 -16.08
C PRO A 354 15.74 0.14 -17.18
N MET A 355 15.39 0.46 -18.43
CA MET A 355 15.65 -0.39 -19.57
C MET A 355 17.15 -0.44 -19.92
N ALA A 356 17.85 0.69 -19.92
CA ALA A 356 19.30 0.69 -20.13
C ALA A 356 20.03 -0.09 -19.03
N ASP A 357 19.65 0.12 -17.77
CA ASP A 357 20.19 -0.58 -16.61
C ASP A 357 19.99 -2.09 -16.72
N SER A 358 18.80 -2.55 -17.14
CA SER A 358 18.54 -3.97 -17.36
C SER A 358 19.47 -4.59 -18.42
N ARG A 359 19.80 -3.85 -19.48
CA ARG A 359 20.72 -4.31 -20.54
C ARG A 359 22.16 -4.34 -20.06
N VAL A 360 22.57 -3.41 -19.20
CA VAL A 360 23.88 -3.43 -18.54
C VAL A 360 24.00 -4.65 -17.64
N LEU A 361 22.98 -4.96 -16.83
CA LEU A 361 22.96 -6.16 -15.98
C LEU A 361 22.96 -7.46 -16.81
N GLU A 362 22.18 -7.52 -17.89
CA GLU A 362 22.16 -8.65 -18.83
C GLU A 362 23.51 -8.81 -19.55
N GLY A 363 24.09 -7.71 -20.03
CA GLY A 363 25.40 -7.68 -20.67
C GLY A 363 26.52 -8.14 -19.74
N LEU A 364 26.52 -7.67 -18.49
CA LEU A 364 27.44 -8.12 -17.46
C LEU A 364 27.29 -9.62 -17.14
N ALA A 365 26.06 -10.12 -17.07
CA ALA A 365 25.82 -11.55 -16.86
C ALA A 365 26.33 -12.40 -18.03
N ASN A 366 26.13 -11.93 -19.28
CA ASN A 366 26.57 -12.62 -20.49
C ASN A 366 28.09 -12.58 -20.70
N SER A 367 28.73 -11.42 -20.51
CA SER A 367 30.18 -11.24 -20.69
C SER A 367 30.99 -12.20 -19.83
N LEU A 368 30.58 -12.32 -18.56
CA LEU A 368 31.21 -13.21 -17.60
C LEU A 368 30.88 -14.70 -17.86
N GLN A 369 29.73 -15.00 -18.47
CA GLN A 369 29.43 -16.35 -18.94
C GLN A 369 30.39 -16.76 -20.08
N ASP A 370 30.57 -15.89 -21.07
CA ASP A 370 31.38 -16.17 -22.27
C ASP A 370 32.89 -16.22 -21.97
N GLN A 371 33.38 -15.38 -21.06
CA GLN A 371 34.79 -15.39 -20.65
C GLN A 371 35.18 -16.63 -19.81
N SER A 372 34.21 -17.29 -19.18
CA SER A 372 34.52 -18.38 -18.25
C SER A 372 34.80 -19.73 -18.92
N GLU A 373 34.29 -20.02 -20.13
CA GLU A 373 34.22 -21.40 -20.70
C GLU A 373 33.62 -22.47 -19.73
N CYS A 374 33.13 -22.08 -18.54
CA CYS A 374 32.79 -23.03 -17.48
C CYS A 374 31.36 -23.51 -17.66
N SER A 375 31.18 -24.82 -17.66
CA SER A 375 29.87 -25.44 -17.58
C SER A 375 29.25 -25.14 -16.21
N TRP A 376 27.97 -24.74 -16.16
CA TRP A 376 27.18 -24.46 -14.95
C TRP A 376 26.89 -25.69 -14.06
N ASN A 377 27.77 -26.68 -14.10
CA ASN A 377 27.75 -27.86 -13.26
C ASN A 377 28.42 -27.53 -11.91
N PRO A 378 27.73 -27.68 -10.76
CA PRO A 378 28.25 -27.29 -9.45
C PRO A 378 29.56 -28.01 -9.04
N LEU A 379 29.95 -29.09 -9.72
CA LEU A 379 31.20 -29.83 -9.47
C LEU A 379 32.42 -29.30 -10.23
N ASP A 380 32.24 -28.59 -11.35
CA ASP A 380 33.36 -28.06 -12.16
C ASP A 380 33.79 -26.65 -11.72
N TYR A 381 33.03 -26.06 -10.78
CA TYR A 381 33.18 -24.67 -10.31
C TYR A 381 34.51 -24.37 -9.61
N GLY A 382 35.08 -25.37 -8.91
CA GLY A 382 36.27 -25.18 -8.09
C GLY A 382 37.59 -25.05 -8.85
N HIS A 383 37.61 -25.33 -10.16
CA HIS A 383 38.84 -25.37 -10.95
C HIS A 383 39.04 -24.20 -11.92
N CYS A 384 38.01 -23.36 -12.11
CA CYS A 384 38.02 -22.22 -13.03
C CYS A 384 38.33 -20.89 -12.29
N VAL A 385 39.59 -20.62 -11.94
CA VAL A 385 39.99 -19.30 -11.40
C VAL A 385 40.95 -18.63 -12.38
N VAL A 386 40.47 -17.60 -13.07
CA VAL A 386 41.29 -16.63 -13.82
C VAL A 386 40.92 -15.22 -13.36
N GLU A 387 41.89 -14.31 -13.41
CA GLU A 387 41.94 -12.91 -12.96
C GLU A 387 40.86 -11.98 -13.56
N ALA A 388 39.58 -12.27 -13.36
CA ALA A 388 38.50 -11.29 -13.47
C ALA A 388 38.24 -10.69 -12.07
N VAL A 389 38.06 -9.38 -12.00
CA VAL A 389 37.85 -8.59 -10.76
C VAL A 389 36.93 -9.35 -9.78
N GLU A 390 37.47 -9.73 -8.61
CA GLU A 390 36.85 -10.69 -7.67
C GLU A 390 35.38 -10.38 -7.36
N ALA A 391 35.01 -9.10 -7.28
CA ALA A 391 33.65 -8.65 -6.97
C ALA A 391 32.62 -8.97 -8.09
N ALA A 392 32.94 -8.72 -9.36
CA ALA A 392 32.04 -8.99 -10.48
C ALA A 392 31.85 -10.50 -10.71
N PHE A 393 32.94 -11.27 -10.52
CA PHE A 393 32.89 -12.73 -10.60
C PHE A 393 32.06 -13.35 -9.46
N HIS A 394 32.19 -12.83 -8.23
CA HIS A 394 31.37 -13.26 -7.09
C HIS A 394 29.89 -12.93 -7.31
N TRP A 395 29.58 -11.77 -7.90
CA TRP A 395 28.22 -11.38 -8.24
C TRP A 395 27.60 -12.32 -9.29
N VAL A 396 28.28 -12.63 -10.40
CA VAL A 396 27.74 -13.55 -11.43
C VAL A 396 27.61 -14.97 -10.94
N LYS A 397 28.61 -15.49 -10.22
CA LYS A 397 28.55 -16.80 -9.56
C LYS A 397 27.27 -16.97 -8.76
N ARG A 398 26.84 -15.87 -8.14
CA ARG A 398 25.71 -15.84 -7.23
C ARG A 398 24.39 -15.53 -7.92
N TRP A 399 24.40 -14.68 -8.96
CA TRP A 399 23.18 -14.02 -9.48
C TRP A 399 22.94 -14.10 -10.98
N GLY A 400 23.93 -14.45 -11.80
CA GLY A 400 23.83 -14.33 -13.27
C GLY A 400 22.62 -15.06 -13.86
N HIS A 401 22.27 -16.24 -13.31
CA HIS A 401 21.10 -16.99 -13.74
C HIS A 401 19.76 -16.33 -13.41
N SER A 402 19.62 -15.69 -12.24
CA SER A 402 18.36 -15.04 -11.85
C SER A 402 18.10 -13.80 -12.69
N VAL A 403 19.15 -13.02 -12.96
CA VAL A 403 19.13 -11.84 -13.86
C VAL A 403 18.66 -12.26 -15.24
N LEU A 404 19.31 -13.27 -15.84
CA LEU A 404 18.94 -13.76 -17.17
C LEU A 404 17.52 -14.33 -17.21
N ASN A 405 17.06 -15.05 -16.19
CA ASN A 405 15.73 -15.64 -16.19
C ASN A 405 14.60 -14.61 -16.00
N ILE A 406 14.82 -13.54 -15.22
CA ILE A 406 13.78 -12.55 -14.92
C ILE A 406 13.75 -11.46 -15.99
N LEU A 407 14.91 -10.90 -16.36
CA LEU A 407 14.97 -9.81 -17.33
C LEU A 407 14.69 -10.28 -18.77
N SER A 408 15.07 -11.52 -19.14
CA SER A 408 14.69 -12.06 -20.46
C SER A 408 13.18 -12.24 -20.65
N LEU A 409 12.41 -12.31 -19.56
CA LEU A 409 10.95 -12.33 -19.62
C LEU A 409 10.36 -10.94 -19.82
N ALA A 410 10.97 -9.90 -19.24
CA ALA A 410 10.56 -8.51 -19.39
C ALA A 410 10.88 -7.95 -20.80
N THR A 411 11.96 -8.43 -21.43
CA THR A 411 12.46 -7.87 -22.71
C THR A 411 12.02 -8.64 -23.96
N PHE A 412 11.46 -9.86 -23.84
CA PHE A 412 11.30 -10.78 -24.98
C PHE A 412 9.88 -11.33 -25.24
N VAL A 413 8.84 -10.53 -24.99
CA VAL A 413 7.47 -10.90 -25.38
C VAL A 413 7.06 -10.15 -26.66
N PRO A 414 7.09 -10.79 -27.85
CA PRO A 414 6.58 -10.17 -29.06
C PRO A 414 5.03 -10.06 -29.03
N PRO A 415 4.46 -9.04 -29.70
CA PRO A 415 3.00 -8.93 -29.86
C PRO A 415 2.41 -10.23 -30.45
N PRO A 416 1.23 -10.70 -29.99
CA PRO A 416 0.16 -9.96 -29.33
C PRO A 416 0.04 -10.17 -27.80
N PHE A 417 1.06 -10.65 -27.12
CA PHE A 417 0.99 -10.97 -25.69
C PHE A 417 1.35 -9.76 -24.80
N ASN A 418 0.55 -8.69 -24.83
CA ASN A 418 0.61 -7.64 -23.81
C ASN A 418 -0.08 -8.14 -22.54
N VAL A 419 0.66 -8.83 -21.68
CA VAL A 419 0.08 -9.47 -20.49
C VAL A 419 0.05 -8.46 -19.35
N ILE A 420 -1.09 -7.80 -19.16
CA ILE A 420 -1.45 -6.96 -17.99
C ILE A 420 -1.49 -7.78 -16.65
N GLY A 421 -0.89 -8.97 -16.61
CA GLY A 421 -0.87 -9.90 -15.48
C GLY A 421 0.51 -10.26 -14.92
N VAL A 422 1.61 -9.81 -15.55
CA VAL A 422 2.98 -10.15 -15.10
C VAL A 422 3.27 -9.52 -13.74
N GLY A 423 2.89 -8.26 -13.52
CA GLY A 423 3.10 -7.59 -12.24
C GLY A 423 2.41 -8.27 -11.06
N ALA A 424 1.18 -8.77 -11.20
CA ALA A 424 0.48 -9.47 -10.10
C ALA A 424 1.14 -10.80 -9.72
N ALA A 425 1.50 -11.57 -10.74
CA ALA A 425 2.13 -12.87 -10.58
C ALA A 425 3.58 -12.75 -10.10
N ALA A 426 4.30 -11.69 -10.48
CA ALA A 426 5.64 -11.39 -10.02
C ALA A 426 5.66 -10.86 -8.57
N THR A 427 4.74 -9.97 -8.18
CA THR A 427 4.59 -9.54 -6.77
C THR A 427 4.33 -10.72 -5.84
N ASN A 428 3.41 -11.62 -6.21
CA ASN A 428 3.15 -12.82 -5.42
C ASN A 428 4.34 -13.79 -5.43
N ALA A 429 5.07 -13.89 -6.54
CA ALA A 429 6.28 -14.72 -6.60
C ALA A 429 7.39 -14.19 -5.68
N THR A 430 7.61 -12.88 -5.67
CA THR A 430 8.54 -12.20 -4.75
C THR A 430 8.08 -12.39 -3.30
N TRP A 431 6.78 -12.27 -3.04
CA TRP A 431 6.17 -12.52 -1.74
C TRP A 431 6.55 -13.90 -1.18
N TYR A 432 6.22 -14.96 -1.92
CA TYR A 432 6.53 -16.33 -1.50
C TYR A 432 8.03 -16.60 -1.41
N ALA A 433 8.85 -15.96 -2.27
CA ALA A 433 10.29 -16.08 -2.16
C ALA A 433 10.82 -15.48 -0.86
N ILE A 434 10.27 -14.34 -0.40
CA ILE A 434 10.62 -13.69 0.88
C ILE A 434 10.31 -14.59 2.06
N GLU A 435 9.20 -15.31 1.99
CA GLU A 435 8.85 -16.29 3.00
C GLU A 435 9.65 -17.59 2.87
N GLY A 436 10.55 -17.73 1.90
CA GLY A 436 11.25 -18.99 1.67
C GLY A 436 10.36 -20.11 1.08
N ASP A 437 9.14 -19.78 0.66
CA ASP A 437 8.25 -20.67 -0.10
C ASP A 437 8.57 -20.59 -1.60
N TYR A 438 9.73 -21.12 -1.96
CA TYR A 438 10.18 -21.15 -3.36
C TYR A 438 9.27 -21.97 -4.28
N THR A 439 8.39 -22.82 -3.72
CA THR A 439 7.44 -23.61 -4.50
C THR A 439 6.30 -22.72 -4.99
N ASN A 440 5.66 -21.98 -4.09
CA ASN A 440 4.60 -21.03 -4.45
C ASN A 440 5.16 -19.82 -5.21
N ALA A 441 6.41 -19.43 -4.95
CA ALA A 441 7.12 -18.43 -5.74
C ALA A 441 7.24 -18.86 -7.21
N GLY A 442 7.72 -20.08 -7.44
CA GLY A 442 7.85 -20.66 -8.78
C GLY A 442 6.51 -20.87 -9.48
N LEU A 443 5.45 -21.23 -8.75
CA LEU A 443 4.09 -21.40 -9.30
C LEU A 443 3.45 -20.06 -9.68
N SER A 444 3.60 -19.04 -8.85
CA SER A 444 3.12 -17.69 -9.15
C SER A 444 3.80 -17.14 -10.40
N LEU A 445 5.12 -17.31 -10.51
CA LEU A 445 5.87 -16.93 -11.71
C LEU A 445 5.47 -17.76 -12.95
N ALA A 446 5.19 -19.06 -12.78
CA ALA A 446 4.74 -19.93 -13.87
C ALA A 446 3.32 -19.56 -14.39
N ALA A 447 2.45 -19.05 -13.53
CA ALA A 447 1.14 -18.53 -13.93
C ALA A 447 1.25 -17.23 -14.75
N ALA A 448 2.33 -16.46 -14.58
CA ALA A 448 2.63 -15.27 -15.37
C ALA A 448 2.97 -15.57 -16.84
N VAL A 449 3.45 -16.79 -17.14
CA VAL A 449 4.00 -17.17 -18.45
C VAL A 449 3.53 -18.57 -18.88
N PRO A 450 2.39 -18.70 -19.59
CA PRO A 450 1.96 -19.99 -20.13
C PRO A 450 2.93 -20.47 -21.24
N GLY A 451 3.80 -21.45 -20.95
CA GLY A 451 4.56 -22.17 -21.98
C GLY A 451 6.06 -22.42 -21.74
N LEU A 452 6.67 -21.89 -20.68
CA LEU A 452 8.07 -22.18 -20.36
C LEU A 452 8.22 -23.39 -19.43
N ALA A 453 9.02 -24.37 -19.85
CA ALA A 453 9.20 -25.65 -19.17
C ALA A 453 10.10 -25.51 -17.92
N PHE A 454 9.49 -25.19 -16.78
CA PHE A 454 10.12 -24.97 -15.47
C PHE A 454 10.61 -26.25 -14.74
N THR A 455 10.99 -27.29 -15.48
CA THR A 455 11.44 -28.58 -14.89
C THR A 455 12.81 -28.54 -14.21
N LYS A 456 13.51 -27.39 -14.22
CA LYS A 456 14.85 -27.24 -13.63
C LYS A 456 14.89 -26.57 -12.25
N LEU A 457 13.98 -25.66 -11.92
CA LEU A 457 13.94 -25.02 -10.59
C LEU A 457 13.44 -25.99 -9.49
N VAL A 458 12.64 -26.99 -9.87
CA VAL A 458 12.15 -28.06 -8.97
C VAL A 458 13.23 -29.12 -8.65
N LYS A 459 14.37 -29.14 -9.35
CA LYS A 459 15.42 -30.16 -9.11
C LYS A 459 16.21 -29.98 -7.81
N GLY A 460 16.11 -28.81 -7.17
CA GLY A 460 16.64 -28.56 -5.81
C GLY A 460 15.82 -29.20 -4.69
N VAL A 461 14.51 -29.42 -4.90
CA VAL A 461 13.57 -30.01 -3.91
C VAL A 461 13.66 -31.55 -3.92
N LYS A 462 14.88 -32.09 -3.96
CA LYS A 462 15.12 -33.52 -4.16
C LYS A 462 14.87 -34.31 -2.86
N ALA A 463 13.60 -34.55 -2.51
CA ALA A 463 13.06 -35.86 -2.11
C ALA A 463 11.72 -35.72 -1.39
N THR A 464 10.61 -36.07 -2.04
CA THR A 464 9.53 -36.91 -1.48
C THR A 464 8.51 -37.24 -2.58
N LYS A 465 8.80 -38.29 -3.35
CA LYS A 465 7.74 -38.99 -4.10
C LYS A 465 6.92 -39.81 -3.10
N SER A 466 5.88 -39.21 -2.53
CA SER A 466 4.80 -39.97 -1.88
C SER A 466 3.48 -39.25 -2.14
N ALA A 467 2.37 -40.00 -2.25
CA ALA A 467 1.06 -39.46 -2.61
C ALA A 467 0.52 -38.35 -1.68
N GLY A 468 1.16 -38.09 -0.54
CA GLY A 468 0.87 -36.93 0.33
C GLY A 468 1.38 -35.59 -0.21
N SER A 469 2.35 -35.58 -1.14
CA SER A 469 2.91 -34.34 -1.71
C SER A 469 1.97 -33.66 -2.70
N ALA A 470 1.08 -34.41 -3.35
CA ALA A 470 0.07 -33.85 -4.25
C ALA A 470 -1.04 -33.14 -3.48
N ALA A 471 -1.48 -33.70 -2.36
CA ALA A 471 -2.45 -33.04 -1.47
C ALA A 471 -1.84 -31.83 -0.75
N ALA A 472 -0.54 -31.90 -0.39
CA ALA A 472 0.19 -30.74 0.13
C ALA A 472 0.37 -29.65 -0.93
N ALA A 473 0.66 -30.01 -2.17
CA ALA A 473 0.75 -29.06 -3.29
C ALA A 473 -0.63 -28.48 -3.69
N GLU A 474 -1.70 -29.27 -3.63
CA GLU A 474 -3.08 -28.77 -3.84
C GLU A 474 -3.52 -27.87 -2.69
N LYS A 475 -3.16 -28.19 -1.45
CA LYS A 475 -3.42 -27.32 -0.30
C LYS A 475 -2.62 -26.02 -0.40
N ALA A 476 -1.33 -26.09 -0.72
CA ALA A 476 -0.49 -24.92 -0.94
C ALA A 476 -0.98 -24.05 -2.11
N ALA A 477 -1.42 -24.66 -3.21
CA ALA A 477 -2.02 -23.95 -4.33
C ALA A 477 -3.36 -23.30 -3.96
N ALA A 478 -4.21 -23.95 -3.17
CA ALA A 478 -5.46 -23.37 -2.70
C ALA A 478 -5.23 -22.19 -1.73
N GLN A 479 -4.24 -22.32 -0.83
CA GLN A 479 -3.81 -21.24 0.05
C GLN A 479 -3.26 -20.06 -0.77
N ALA A 480 -2.47 -20.36 -1.81
CA ALA A 480 -1.91 -19.34 -2.68
C ALA A 480 -2.97 -18.63 -3.54
N ASP A 481 -4.00 -19.35 -3.99
CA ASP A 481 -5.14 -18.79 -4.73
C ASP A 481 -5.98 -17.87 -3.83
N ASP A 482 -6.16 -18.21 -2.55
CA ASP A 482 -6.90 -17.38 -1.59
C ASP A 482 -6.17 -16.07 -1.28
N VAL A 483 -4.85 -16.11 -1.05
CA VAL A 483 -4.00 -14.92 -0.86
C VAL A 483 -3.94 -14.07 -2.12
N ALA A 484 -3.73 -14.70 -3.29
CA ALA A 484 -3.71 -14.00 -4.56
C ALA A 484 -5.06 -13.33 -4.87
N ARG A 485 -6.18 -13.97 -4.51
CA ARG A 485 -7.52 -13.37 -4.62
C ARG A 485 -7.65 -12.15 -3.72
N VAL A 486 -7.25 -12.23 -2.44
CA VAL A 486 -7.32 -11.10 -1.49
C VAL A 486 -6.48 -9.93 -2.00
N ALA A 487 -5.24 -10.19 -2.42
CA ALA A 487 -4.35 -9.18 -3.00
C ALA A 487 -4.95 -8.52 -4.26
N ASN A 488 -5.57 -9.31 -5.14
CA ASN A 488 -6.23 -8.81 -6.35
C ASN A 488 -7.50 -8.01 -6.04
N GLU A 489 -8.29 -8.40 -5.03
CA GLU A 489 -9.47 -7.66 -4.57
C GLU A 489 -9.09 -6.30 -3.99
N ILE A 490 -8.01 -6.25 -3.20
CA ILE A 490 -7.45 -5.00 -2.67
C ILE A 490 -7.00 -4.12 -3.84
N ARG A 491 -6.17 -4.65 -4.76
CA ARG A 491 -5.67 -3.92 -5.94
C ARG A 491 -6.80 -3.36 -6.81
N ALA A 492 -7.84 -4.15 -7.08
CA ALA A 492 -8.98 -3.72 -7.88
C ALA A 492 -9.79 -2.60 -7.23
N LYS A 493 -9.85 -2.55 -5.89
CA LYS A 493 -10.58 -1.52 -5.10
C LYS A 493 -9.74 -0.27 -4.80
N VAL A 494 -8.41 -0.41 -4.72
CA VAL A 494 -7.48 0.73 -4.75
C VAL A 494 -7.68 1.47 -6.08
N GLY A 495 -7.80 0.72 -7.19
CA GLY A 495 -8.17 1.24 -8.51
C GLY A 495 -7.05 2.07 -9.14
N THR A 496 -7.02 2.14 -10.47
CA THR A 496 -6.10 3.00 -11.25
C THR A 496 -6.40 4.51 -11.10
N GLY A 497 -7.18 4.91 -10.08
CA GLY A 497 -7.76 6.25 -9.93
C GLY A 497 -7.64 6.82 -8.51
N SER A 498 -6.64 6.38 -7.74
CA SER A 498 -6.32 6.91 -6.40
C SER A 498 -5.03 7.73 -6.37
N THR A 499 -4.73 8.45 -7.45
CA THR A 499 -3.69 9.49 -7.44
C THR A 499 -4.14 10.61 -6.50
N ILE A 500 -3.43 10.83 -5.38
CA ILE A 500 -3.50 12.12 -4.70
C ILE A 500 -2.95 13.13 -5.68
N THR A 501 -3.84 14.00 -6.08
CA THR A 501 -3.71 14.72 -7.32
C THR A 501 -2.79 15.92 -7.12
N ARG A 502 -1.49 15.76 -7.40
CA ARG A 502 -0.48 16.85 -7.38
C ARG A 502 -1.06 18.06 -8.11
N PRO A 503 -1.23 19.23 -7.48
CA PRO A 503 -1.81 20.38 -8.15
C PRO A 503 -0.89 20.88 -9.25
N VAL A 504 -1.47 21.32 -10.37
CA VAL A 504 -0.72 21.96 -11.44
C VAL A 504 -0.20 23.31 -10.96
N THR A 505 1.12 23.48 -10.94
CA THR A 505 1.78 24.76 -10.64
C THR A 505 2.19 25.49 -11.92
N THR A 506 2.47 26.79 -11.82
CA THR A 506 3.05 27.57 -12.93
C THR A 506 4.38 27.01 -13.43
N ASP A 507 5.19 26.41 -12.55
CA ASP A 507 6.46 25.79 -12.92
C ASP A 507 6.22 24.49 -13.72
N TYR A 508 5.20 23.72 -13.34
CA TYR A 508 4.81 22.51 -14.07
C TYR A 508 4.32 22.82 -15.49
N LEU A 509 3.62 23.94 -15.68
CA LEU A 509 3.11 24.39 -16.99
C LEU A 509 4.16 25.05 -17.89
N ARG A 510 5.43 25.08 -17.48
CA ARG A 510 6.53 25.60 -18.30
C ARG A 510 6.75 24.75 -19.55
N TYR A 511 6.52 23.44 -19.43
CA TYR A 511 6.70 22.47 -20.51
C TYR A 511 5.35 21.85 -20.87
N ARG A 512 5.12 21.62 -22.17
CA ARG A 512 3.94 20.93 -22.66
C ARG A 512 4.16 19.42 -22.55
N PRO A 513 3.30 18.68 -21.83
CA PRO A 513 3.36 17.22 -21.83
C PRO A 513 3.16 16.63 -23.23
N THR A 514 3.72 15.44 -23.43
CA THR A 514 3.52 14.68 -24.66
C THR A 514 2.15 14.00 -24.65
N LEU A 515 1.54 13.88 -25.84
CA LEU A 515 0.30 13.10 -25.99
C LEU A 515 0.58 11.60 -25.85
N ARG A 516 -0.30 10.91 -25.13
CA ARG A 516 -0.39 9.46 -25.03
C ARG A 516 -0.55 8.88 -26.42
N THR A 517 0.05 7.72 -26.57
CA THR A 517 0.08 6.98 -27.82
C THR A 517 -1.32 6.62 -28.31
N SER A 518 -2.21 6.19 -27.41
CA SER A 518 -3.63 5.93 -27.71
C SER A 518 -4.35 7.18 -28.21
N THR A 519 -4.13 8.34 -27.59
CA THR A 519 -4.70 9.63 -28.00
C THR A 519 -4.24 10.02 -29.40
N LYS A 520 -2.92 9.94 -29.70
CA LYS A 520 -2.39 10.21 -31.04
C LYS A 520 -3.03 9.31 -32.10
N GLN A 521 -3.22 8.04 -31.79
CA GLN A 521 -3.86 7.08 -32.70
C GLN A 521 -5.34 7.42 -32.91
N GLN A 522 -6.08 7.76 -31.85
CA GLN A 522 -7.48 8.18 -31.92
C GLN A 522 -7.64 9.44 -32.79
N ILE A 523 -6.73 10.42 -32.66
CA ILE A 523 -6.71 11.62 -33.51
C ILE A 523 -6.53 11.24 -34.98
N ARG A 524 -5.56 10.36 -35.28
CA ARG A 524 -5.29 9.88 -36.65
C ARG A 524 -6.43 9.04 -37.22
N ASP A 525 -7.13 8.27 -36.40
CA ASP A 525 -8.23 7.42 -36.85
C ASP A 525 -9.50 8.24 -37.09
N ALA A 526 -9.74 9.27 -36.26
CA ALA A 526 -10.83 10.21 -36.44
C ALA A 526 -10.60 11.25 -37.54
N ALA A 527 -9.33 11.47 -37.94
CA ALA A 527 -8.99 12.47 -38.94
C ALA A 527 -9.56 12.12 -40.32
N PRO A 528 -10.13 13.11 -41.05
CA PRO A 528 -10.60 12.90 -42.41
C PRO A 528 -9.44 12.49 -43.32
N LYS A 529 -9.68 11.49 -44.17
CA LYS A 529 -8.68 10.97 -45.13
C LYS A 529 -9.24 10.94 -46.54
N ASN A 530 -8.37 11.06 -47.53
CA ASN A 530 -8.71 10.79 -48.92
C ASN A 530 -8.69 9.27 -49.22
N ALA A 531 -8.92 8.89 -50.48
CA ALA A 531 -8.93 7.48 -50.89
C ALA A 531 -7.56 6.79 -50.78
N ASP A 532 -6.48 7.56 -50.75
CA ASP A 532 -5.10 7.06 -50.67
C ASP A 532 -4.61 6.94 -49.21
N GLY A 533 -5.45 7.33 -48.23
CA GLY A 533 -5.13 7.28 -46.80
C GLY A 533 -4.39 8.51 -46.28
N ASP A 534 -4.18 9.53 -47.12
CA ASP A 534 -3.60 10.81 -46.72
C ASP A 534 -4.63 11.65 -45.96
N PHE A 535 -4.16 12.45 -45.00
CA PHE A 535 -5.01 13.28 -44.17
C PHE A 535 -5.53 14.49 -44.96
N ILE A 536 -6.71 14.99 -44.58
CA ILE A 536 -7.24 16.25 -45.07
C ILE A 536 -7.22 17.22 -43.90
N ASP A 537 -6.42 18.28 -44.02
CA ASP A 537 -6.32 19.35 -43.02
C ASP A 537 -7.70 20.03 -42.86
N PRO A 538 -8.33 20.00 -41.67
CA PRO A 538 -9.66 20.57 -41.48
C PRO A 538 -9.75 22.09 -41.61
N ASN A 539 -8.65 22.82 -41.41
CA ASN A 539 -8.63 24.27 -41.52
C ASN A 539 -8.51 24.74 -42.98
N THR A 540 -7.75 24.00 -43.81
CA THR A 540 -7.44 24.40 -45.19
C THR A 540 -8.16 23.58 -46.26
N GLY A 541 -8.63 22.37 -45.91
CA GLY A 541 -9.16 21.38 -46.85
C GLY A 541 -8.10 20.74 -47.74
N GLN A 542 -6.82 20.97 -47.49
CA GLN A 542 -5.72 20.43 -48.30
C GLN A 542 -5.39 19.00 -47.90
N VAL A 543 -4.97 18.20 -48.89
CA VAL A 543 -4.46 16.85 -48.67
C VAL A 543 -3.02 16.93 -48.18
N VAL A 544 -2.74 16.29 -47.03
CA VAL A 544 -1.44 16.22 -46.37
C VAL A 544 -1.00 14.75 -46.32
N PRO A 545 0.17 14.41 -46.87
CA PRO A 545 0.67 13.04 -46.84
C PRO A 545 0.69 12.46 -45.43
N ALA A 546 0.26 11.21 -45.27
CA ALA A 546 0.10 10.60 -43.93
C ALA A 546 1.38 10.62 -43.07
N GLY A 547 2.55 10.50 -43.69
CA GLY A 547 3.85 10.56 -43.01
C GLY A 547 4.38 11.97 -42.74
N ALA A 548 3.70 13.01 -43.20
CA ALA A 548 4.12 14.41 -43.08
C ALA A 548 3.17 15.28 -42.27
N ALA A 549 1.99 14.79 -41.90
CA ALA A 549 1.00 15.57 -41.15
C ALA A 549 1.39 15.74 -39.67
N ASP A 550 1.21 16.95 -39.14
CA ASP A 550 1.43 17.26 -37.73
C ASP A 550 0.10 17.20 -36.95
N ILE A 551 0.16 16.98 -35.64
CA ILE A 551 -1.00 17.10 -34.75
C ILE A 551 -1.05 18.55 -34.24
N GLY A 552 -2.08 19.29 -34.67
CA GLY A 552 -2.39 20.64 -34.23
C GLY A 552 -3.52 20.68 -33.20
N HIS A 553 -3.63 21.77 -32.43
CA HIS A 553 -4.81 22.00 -31.59
C HIS A 553 -5.94 22.52 -32.47
N LYS A 554 -7.18 22.12 -32.15
CA LYS A 554 -8.34 22.78 -32.72
C LYS A 554 -8.42 24.24 -32.24
N PRO A 555 -8.96 25.16 -33.06
CA PRO A 555 -9.14 26.55 -32.64
C PRO A 555 -9.90 26.68 -31.32
N GLY A 556 -9.33 27.42 -30.36
CA GLY A 556 -9.85 27.62 -29.01
C GLY A 556 -9.28 26.65 -27.96
N HIS A 557 -8.54 25.62 -28.37
CA HIS A 557 -7.91 24.63 -27.48
C HIS A 557 -6.38 24.78 -27.45
N GLU A 558 -5.87 25.97 -27.77
CA GLU A 558 -4.44 26.21 -27.82
C GLU A 558 -3.77 26.00 -26.46
N TRP A 559 -2.47 25.72 -26.47
CA TRP A 559 -1.68 25.52 -25.25
C TRP A 559 -1.82 26.65 -24.23
N ARG A 560 -1.96 27.90 -24.69
CA ARG A 560 -2.22 29.06 -23.81
C ARG A 560 -3.54 28.92 -23.06
N CYS A 561 -4.59 28.44 -23.71
CA CYS A 561 -5.93 28.28 -23.17
C CYS A 561 -5.99 27.14 -22.16
N ILE A 562 -5.34 26.01 -22.47
CA ILE A 562 -5.25 24.86 -21.56
C ILE A 562 -4.52 25.25 -20.26
N LYS A 563 -3.42 26.00 -20.35
CA LYS A 563 -2.69 26.48 -19.15
C LYS A 563 -3.55 27.38 -18.27
N GLU A 564 -4.23 28.35 -18.88
CA GLU A 564 -5.10 29.28 -18.15
C GLU A 564 -6.25 28.52 -17.47
N LYS A 565 -6.87 27.58 -18.18
CA LYS A 565 -7.94 26.71 -17.65
C LYS A 565 -7.46 25.85 -16.49
N ALA A 566 -6.30 25.20 -16.64
CA ALA A 566 -5.72 24.35 -15.60
C ALA A 566 -5.45 25.10 -14.30
N LEU A 567 -4.91 26.33 -14.39
CA LEU A 567 -4.66 27.17 -13.22
C LEU A 567 -5.96 27.73 -12.62
N ALA A 568 -6.88 28.22 -13.45
CA ALA A 568 -8.14 28.82 -12.99
C ALA A 568 -9.06 27.81 -12.30
N GLN A 569 -9.00 26.55 -12.71
CA GLN A 569 -9.82 25.46 -12.17
C GLN A 569 -9.08 24.63 -11.10
N ALA A 570 -7.87 25.03 -10.70
CA ALA A 570 -7.03 24.31 -9.75
C ALA A 570 -6.90 22.81 -10.10
N TRP A 571 -6.65 22.52 -11.38
CA TRP A 571 -6.50 21.14 -11.85
C TRP A 571 -5.35 20.44 -11.17
N SER A 572 -5.53 19.16 -10.99
CA SER A 572 -4.42 18.28 -10.72
C SER A 572 -3.60 17.98 -11.97
N VAL A 573 -2.38 17.50 -11.76
CA VAL A 573 -1.51 17.02 -12.82
C VAL A 573 -2.19 15.90 -13.58
N GLN A 574 -2.93 15.02 -12.90
CA GLN A 574 -3.68 13.96 -13.56
C GLN A 574 -4.85 14.50 -14.39
N ASP A 575 -5.68 15.40 -13.86
CA ASP A 575 -6.78 16.03 -14.61
C ASP A 575 -6.26 16.78 -15.82
N PHE A 576 -5.12 17.46 -15.65
CA PHE A 576 -4.43 18.15 -16.72
C PHE A 576 -3.85 17.19 -17.77
N LEU A 577 -3.27 16.07 -17.34
CA LEU A 577 -2.78 15.03 -18.25
C LEU A 577 -3.94 14.31 -18.96
N ASP A 578 -5.07 14.09 -18.31
CA ASP A 578 -6.22 13.47 -18.94
C ASP A 578 -6.90 14.45 -19.91
N HIS A 579 -6.99 15.74 -19.54
CA HIS A 579 -7.47 16.77 -20.44
C HIS A 579 -6.57 16.94 -21.66
N ILE A 580 -5.25 17.06 -21.47
CA ILE A 580 -4.32 17.21 -22.62
C ILE A 580 -4.32 15.96 -23.50
N ASN A 581 -4.75 14.81 -22.99
CA ASN A 581 -4.87 13.55 -23.72
C ASN A 581 -6.28 13.26 -24.26
N ASP A 582 -7.18 14.24 -24.24
CA ASP A 582 -8.45 14.16 -24.96
C ASP A 582 -8.19 14.36 -26.48
N PRO A 583 -8.44 13.34 -27.33
CA PRO A 583 -8.22 13.45 -28.77
C PRO A 583 -9.10 14.53 -29.42
N GLU A 584 -10.22 14.91 -28.81
CA GLU A 584 -11.14 15.90 -29.38
C GLU A 584 -10.54 17.31 -29.41
N LEU A 585 -9.50 17.59 -28.64
CA LEU A 585 -8.80 18.88 -28.64
C LEU A 585 -7.89 19.08 -29.85
N TYR A 586 -7.68 18.03 -30.64
CA TYR A 586 -6.65 18.01 -31.69
C TYR A 586 -7.21 17.65 -33.06
N GLN A 587 -6.44 18.00 -34.08
CA GLN A 587 -6.69 17.62 -35.46
C GLN A 587 -5.37 17.44 -36.22
N MET A 588 -5.42 16.67 -37.32
CA MET A 588 -4.28 16.51 -38.21
C MET A 588 -4.20 17.72 -39.14
N GLU A 589 -3.05 18.37 -39.20
CA GLU A 589 -2.83 19.61 -39.94
C GLU A 589 -1.58 19.55 -40.82
N ASP A 590 -1.55 20.40 -41.84
CA ASP A 590 -0.34 20.66 -42.58
C ASP A 590 0.73 21.31 -41.67
N PRO A 591 2.00 20.84 -41.69
CA PRO A 591 3.05 21.38 -40.83
C PRO A 591 3.28 22.89 -40.96
N ALA A 592 3.15 23.46 -42.16
CA ALA A 592 3.34 24.89 -42.33
C ALA A 592 2.19 25.67 -41.69
N SER A 593 0.96 25.16 -41.82
CA SER A 593 -0.23 25.73 -41.22
C SER A 593 -0.20 25.68 -39.69
N ASN A 594 0.05 24.51 -39.11
CA ASN A 594 0.12 24.30 -37.66
C ASN A 594 1.19 25.20 -37.00
N ARG A 595 2.41 25.20 -37.55
CA ARG A 595 3.55 25.94 -36.97
C ARG A 595 3.47 27.45 -37.16
N SER A 596 2.63 27.92 -38.08
CA SER A 596 2.40 29.35 -38.30
C SER A 596 1.44 29.98 -37.29
N HIS A 597 0.73 29.16 -36.50
CA HIS A 597 -0.32 29.60 -35.57
C HIS A 597 -1.49 30.36 -36.26
N GLN A 598 -1.60 30.28 -37.60
CA GLN A 598 -2.54 31.11 -38.37
C GLN A 598 -4.03 30.83 -38.10
N TYR A 599 -4.36 29.66 -37.57
CA TYR A 599 -5.72 29.22 -37.26
C TYR A 599 -5.99 29.12 -35.75
N GLU A 600 -5.08 29.62 -34.91
CA GLU A 600 -5.35 29.78 -33.50
C GLU A 600 -6.46 30.83 -33.29
N SER A 601 -7.38 30.54 -32.38
CA SER A 601 -8.44 31.44 -31.96
C SER A 601 -7.90 32.42 -30.92
N ASP A 602 -8.37 33.66 -30.93
CA ASP A 602 -8.14 34.62 -29.83
C ASP A 602 -9.00 34.28 -28.59
N VAL A 603 -10.09 33.54 -28.77
CA VAL A 603 -11.04 33.15 -27.72
C VAL A 603 -10.85 31.67 -27.37
N CYS A 604 -10.60 31.40 -26.08
CA CYS A 604 -10.49 30.04 -25.56
C CYS A 604 -11.86 29.35 -25.50
N ALA A 605 -11.90 28.08 -25.90
CA ALA A 605 -13.08 27.24 -25.76
C ALA A 605 -13.32 26.91 -24.27
N VAL A 606 -14.58 27.08 -23.83
CA VAL A 606 -15.01 26.92 -22.43
C VAL A 606 -15.06 25.46 -22.01
#